data_AF-A0A6C0LUU4-F1
#
_entry.id   AF-A0A6C0LUU4-F1
#
_cell.length_a   1.000
_cell.length_b   1.000
_cell.length_c   1.000
_cell.angle_alpha   90.00
_cell.angle_beta   90.00
_cell.angle_gamma   90.00
#
_symmetry.space_group_name_H-M   'P 1'
#
loop_
_entity.id
_entity.type
_entity.pdbx_description
1 polymer ?
#
loop_
_entity_poly.entity_id
_entity_poly.type
_entity_poly.pdbx_seq_one_letter_code
_entity_poly.pdbx_strand_id
1 'polypeptide(L)'
;MKSQLFFIEPKLDMVVTFLNDIESYGANKYTITPVTYKQAEYHNKISPFVNTIRPYYHKSKLHYLDNINYKRLLTIVRQLCRHLHIYYKSELKYIGSSYFINYHIYINDYPLIK
;
A
#
# COMPACT_ATOMS: atom_id res chain seq x y z
N MET A 1 16.20 11.11 -10.52
CA MET A 1 15.73 10.34 -11.71
C MET A 1 14.22 10.53 -11.81
N LYS A 2 13.67 10.95 -12.95
CA LYS A 2 12.22 11.17 -13.08
C LYS A 2 11.48 9.85 -12.92
N SER A 3 10.50 9.78 -12.02
CA SER A 3 9.71 8.56 -11.85
C SER A 3 8.89 8.28 -13.10
N GLN A 4 8.97 7.05 -13.61
CA GLN A 4 8.15 6.60 -14.73
C GLN A 4 6.68 6.39 -14.34
N LEU A 5 6.38 6.36 -13.04
CA LEU A 5 5.05 6.11 -12.49
C LEU A 5 4.38 7.39 -11.96
N PHE A 6 5.16 8.22 -11.27
CA PHE A 6 4.66 9.42 -10.63
C PHE A 6 5.04 10.69 -11.41
N PHE A 7 4.04 11.54 -11.67
CA PHE A 7 4.22 12.87 -12.26
C PHE A 7 4.50 13.93 -11.18
N ILE A 8 3.85 13.78 -10.02
CA ILE A 8 4.06 14.58 -8.82
C ILE A 8 4.63 13.66 -7.75
N GLU A 9 5.58 14.16 -6.97
CA GLU A 9 6.23 13.40 -5.90
C GLU A 9 5.22 13.08 -4.78
N PRO A 10 4.86 11.80 -4.56
CA PRO A 10 4.08 11.43 -3.38
C PRO A 10 4.89 11.66 -2.11
N LYS A 11 4.21 11.90 -0.99
CA LYS A 11 4.82 12.08 0.33
C LYS A 11 4.69 10.80 1.15
N LEU A 12 5.67 10.55 2.01
CA LEU A 12 5.66 9.44 2.97
C LEU A 12 4.39 9.42 3.83
N ASP A 13 3.96 10.58 4.33
CA ASP A 13 2.80 10.74 5.21
C ASP A 13 1.52 10.15 4.62
N MET A 14 1.35 10.20 3.29
CA MET A 14 0.17 9.61 2.63
C MET A 14 0.15 8.09 2.75
N VAL A 15 1.32 7.45 2.65
CA VAL A 15 1.45 6.00 2.81
C VAL A 15 1.26 5.63 4.28
N VAL A 16 1.89 6.36 5.20
CA VAL A 16 1.80 6.09 6.64
C VAL A 16 0.35 6.26 7.14
N THR A 17 -0.32 7.34 6.73
CA THR A 17 -1.72 7.60 7.09
C THR A 17 -2.61 6.45 6.64
N PHE A 18 -2.45 6.00 5.38
CA PHE A 18 -3.20 4.85 4.88
C PHE A 18 -2.90 3.56 5.64
N LEU A 19 -1.64 3.29 5.94
CA LEU A 19 -1.25 2.08 6.67
C LEU A 19 -1.80 2.06 8.09
N ASN A 20 -1.77 3.19 8.80
CA ASN A 20 -2.41 3.34 10.11
C ASN A 20 -3.92 3.15 10.06
N ASP A 21 -4.56 3.54 8.95
CA ASP A 21 -6.00 3.42 8.75
C ASP A 21 -6.49 1.99 8.53
N ILE A 22 -5.62 1.08 8.06
CA ILE A 22 -6.00 -0.30 7.72
C ILE A 22 -5.38 -1.37 8.61
N GLU A 23 -4.30 -1.06 9.32
CA GLU A 23 -3.55 -2.02 10.11
C GLU A 23 -2.87 -1.33 11.30
N SER A 24 -2.89 -1.99 12.46
CA SER A 24 -2.12 -1.52 13.61
C SER A 24 -0.63 -1.74 13.41
N TYR A 25 0.18 -0.71 13.67
CA TYR A 25 1.63 -0.87 13.62
C TYR A 25 2.10 -1.81 14.74
N GLY A 26 2.78 -2.89 14.36
CA GLY A 26 3.20 -3.93 15.31
C GLY A 26 4.49 -4.60 14.87
N ALA A 27 5.36 -4.92 15.83
CA ALA A 27 6.66 -5.55 15.58
C ALA A 27 7.51 -4.79 14.53
N ASN A 28 7.51 -3.45 14.62
CA ASN A 28 8.22 -2.51 13.74
C ASN A 28 7.84 -2.62 12.26
N LYS A 29 6.60 -3.01 11.96
CA LYS A 29 6.09 -3.13 10.59
C LYS A 29 4.58 -2.99 10.51
N TYR A 30 4.10 -2.71 9.31
CA TYR A 30 2.72 -2.97 8.90
C TYR A 30 2.66 -4.27 8.12
N THR A 31 1.57 -5.02 8.27
CA THR A 31 1.35 -6.25 7.50
C THR A 31 0.08 -6.14 6.68
N ILE A 32 0.21 -6.24 5.36
CA ILE A 32 -0.93 -6.30 4.44
C ILE A 32 -1.17 -7.77 4.08
N THR A 33 -2.35 -8.27 4.42
CA THR A 33 -2.83 -9.62 4.14
C THR A 33 -4.19 -9.56 3.44
N PRO A 34 -4.73 -10.67 2.91
CA PRO A 34 -6.10 -10.69 2.41
C PRO A 34 -7.13 -10.30 3.46
N VAL A 35 -6.88 -10.59 4.75
CA VAL A 35 -7.77 -10.23 5.86
C VAL A 35 -7.78 -8.73 6.07
N THR A 36 -6.61 -8.10 6.14
CA THR A 36 -6.52 -6.63 6.34
C THR A 36 -7.09 -5.88 5.15
N TYR A 37 -6.89 -6.38 3.93
CA TYR A 37 -7.57 -5.86 2.74
C TYR A 37 -9.09 -5.95 2.85
N LYS A 38 -9.63 -7.10 3.26
CA LYS A 38 -11.08 -7.31 3.38
C LYS A 38 -11.70 -6.41 4.45
N GLN A 39 -11.00 -6.20 5.56
CA GLN A 39 -11.42 -5.24 6.59
C GLN A 39 -11.41 -3.80 6.03
N ALA A 40 -10.33 -3.40 5.37
CA ALA A 40 -10.24 -2.08 4.74
C ALA A 40 -11.31 -1.84 3.66
N GLU A 41 -11.65 -2.88 2.88
CA GLU A 41 -12.74 -2.86 1.89
C GLU A 41 -14.09 -2.70 2.58
N TYR A 42 -14.37 -3.49 3.62
CA TYR A 42 -15.59 -3.40 4.42
C TYR A 42 -15.78 -2.01 5.06
N HIS A 43 -14.69 -1.40 5.54
CA HIS A 43 -14.69 -0.06 6.14
C HIS A 43 -14.53 1.07 5.11
N ASN A 44 -14.61 0.79 3.81
CA ASN A 44 -14.47 1.78 2.72
C ASN A 44 -13.18 2.63 2.79
N LYS A 45 -12.07 2.05 3.28
CA LYS A 45 -10.77 2.74 3.42
C LYS A 45 -9.95 2.76 2.11
N ILE A 46 -10.24 1.84 1.19
CA ILE A 46 -9.49 1.70 -0.06
C ILE A 46 -9.73 2.85 -1.05
N SER A 47 -11.00 3.16 -1.33
CA SER A 47 -11.37 4.19 -2.32
C SER A 47 -10.85 5.60 -1.95
N PRO A 48 -10.96 6.06 -0.68
CA PRO A 48 -10.38 7.35 -0.26
C PRO A 48 -8.88 7.44 -0.49
N PHE A 49 -8.13 6.38 -0.15
CA PHE A 49 -6.69 6.32 -0.39
C PHE A 49 -6.36 6.40 -1.89
N VAL A 50 -7.06 5.63 -2.72
CA VAL A 50 -6.84 5.61 -4.18
C VAL A 50 -7.13 6.97 -4.81
N ASN A 51 -8.19 7.65 -4.38
CA ASN A 51 -8.51 9.00 -4.84
C ASN A 51 -7.45 10.01 -4.41
N THR A 52 -6.89 9.85 -3.20
CA THR A 52 -5.83 10.71 -2.67
C THR A 52 -4.55 10.61 -3.50
N ILE A 53 -4.15 9.40 -3.91
CA ILE A 53 -2.91 9.20 -4.68
C ILE A 53 -3.10 9.40 -6.20
N ARG A 54 -4.34 9.42 -6.70
CA ARG A 54 -4.66 9.54 -8.13
C ARG A 54 -3.96 10.71 -8.84
N PRO A 55 -3.91 11.93 -8.26
CA PRO A 55 -3.25 13.08 -8.90
C PRO A 55 -1.73 12.91 -9.07
N TYR A 56 -1.12 12.01 -8.31
CA TYR A 56 0.33 11.81 -8.33
C TYR A 56 0.79 10.92 -9.49
N TYR A 57 -0.11 10.10 -10.04
CA TYR A 57 0.21 9.21 -11.16
C TYR A 57 0.23 9.96 -12.50
N HIS A 58 1.12 9.55 -13.41
CA HIS A 58 1.00 9.95 -14.82
C HIS A 58 -0.34 9.45 -15.38
N LYS A 59 -0.95 10.22 -16.30
CA LYS A 59 -2.23 9.84 -16.94
C LYS A 59 -2.21 8.42 -17.53
N SER A 60 -1.10 8.03 -18.18
CA SER A 60 -0.91 6.70 -18.77
C SER A 60 -0.83 5.56 -17.74
N LYS A 61 -0.71 5.88 -16.44
CA LYS A 61 -0.56 4.94 -15.33
C LYS A 61 -1.81 4.87 -14.44
N LEU A 62 -2.84 5.66 -14.73
CA LEU A 62 -4.10 5.65 -13.96
C LEU A 62 -4.81 4.29 -13.96
N HIS A 63 -4.58 3.45 -14.98
CA HIS A 63 -5.13 2.10 -15.06
C HIS A 63 -4.78 1.18 -13.88
N TYR A 64 -3.71 1.49 -13.11
CA TYR A 64 -3.39 0.78 -11.87
C TYR A 64 -4.41 1.05 -10.75
N LEU A 65 -5.10 2.18 -10.81
CA LEU A 65 -6.01 2.69 -9.78
C LEU A 65 -7.48 2.33 -10.01
N ASP A 66 -7.78 1.61 -11.09
CA ASP A 66 -9.14 1.19 -11.43
C ASP A 66 -9.40 -0.25 -10.93
N ASN A 67 -10.66 -0.61 -10.68
CA ASN A 67 -11.09 -1.97 -10.28
C ASN A 67 -10.20 -2.61 -9.21
N ILE A 68 -10.02 -1.90 -8.09
CA ILE A 68 -9.10 -2.30 -7.04
C ILE A 68 -9.51 -3.66 -6.48
N ASN A 69 -8.55 -4.57 -6.48
CA ASN A 69 -8.61 -5.84 -5.78
C ASN A 69 -7.33 -5.99 -4.96
N TYR A 70 -7.24 -7.05 -4.16
CA TYR A 70 -6.09 -7.30 -3.30
C TYR A 70 -4.74 -7.20 -4.05
N LYS A 71 -4.62 -7.85 -5.21
CA LYS A 71 -3.38 -7.85 -6.01
C LYS A 71 -3.02 -6.45 -6.54
N ARG A 72 -4.03 -5.67 -6.94
CA ARG A 72 -3.84 -4.28 -7.38
C ARG A 72 -3.46 -3.37 -6.23
N LEU A 73 -4.07 -3.50 -5.06
CA LEU A 73 -3.67 -2.76 -3.87
C LEU A 73 -2.19 -3.03 -3.53
N LEU A 74 -1.78 -4.31 -3.47
CA LEU A 74 -0.37 -4.66 -3.24
C LEU A 74 0.55 -4.04 -4.29
N THR A 75 0.13 -3.99 -5.55
CA THR A 75 0.89 -3.37 -6.63
C THR A 75 1.09 -1.87 -6.39
N ILE A 76 0.02 -1.15 -6.04
CA ILE A 76 0.05 0.28 -5.71
C ILE A 76 0.97 0.53 -4.51
N VAL A 77 0.79 -0.22 -3.43
CA VAL A 77 1.59 -0.08 -2.21
C VAL A 77 3.08 -0.33 -2.51
N ARG A 78 3.40 -1.35 -3.30
CA ARG A 78 4.79 -1.60 -3.74
C ARG A 78 5.35 -0.48 -4.59
N GLN A 79 4.57 0.08 -5.51
CA GLN A 79 5.01 1.21 -6.34
C GLN A 79 5.38 2.41 -5.46
N LEU A 80 4.53 2.74 -4.48
CA LEU A 80 4.79 3.80 -3.50
C LEU A 80 6.01 3.49 -2.64
N CYS A 81 6.12 2.29 -2.09
CA CYS A 81 7.28 1.91 -1.27
C CYS A 81 8.59 2.01 -2.05
N ARG A 82 8.64 1.51 -3.30
CA ARG A 82 9.84 1.59 -4.14
C ARG A 82 10.23 3.03 -4.46
N HIS A 83 9.23 3.87 -4.74
CA HIS A 83 9.46 5.26 -5.09
C HIS A 83 9.91 6.09 -3.89
N LEU A 84 9.34 5.83 -2.72
CA LEU A 84 9.69 6.50 -1.46
C LEU A 84 10.84 5.85 -0.69
N HIS A 85 11.52 4.87 -1.30
CA HIS A 85 12.62 4.11 -0.66
C HIS A 85 12.24 3.44 0.67
N ILE A 86 10.98 3.05 0.83
CA ILE A 86 10.48 2.31 2.00
C ILE A 86 10.82 0.83 1.84
N TYR A 87 11.47 0.26 2.84
CA TYR A 87 11.79 -1.17 2.83
C TYR A 87 10.53 -2.01 3.02
N TYR A 88 10.36 -3.03 2.19
CA TYR A 88 9.26 -3.98 2.30
C TYR A 88 9.71 -5.39 1.92
N LYS A 89 9.06 -6.40 2.52
CA LYS A 89 9.28 -7.82 2.24
C LYS A 89 7.97 -8.47 1.82
N SER A 90 8.03 -9.33 0.80
CA SER A 90 6.92 -10.19 0.42
C SER A 90 7.07 -11.58 1.02
N GLU A 91 5.96 -12.16 1.47
CA GLU A 91 5.87 -13.54 1.95
C GLU A 91 4.76 -14.27 1.19
N LEU A 92 5.06 -15.46 0.67
CA LEU A 92 4.06 -16.32 0.05
C LEU A 92 3.42 -17.22 1.12
N LYS A 93 2.10 -17.18 1.24
CA LYS A 93 1.33 -18.04 2.14
C LYS A 93 0.45 -18.98 1.35
N TYR A 94 0.36 -20.22 1.83
CA TYR A 94 -0.47 -21.28 1.27
C TYR A 94 -1.59 -21.63 2.24
N ILE A 95 -2.81 -21.77 1.73
CA ILE A 95 -3.97 -22.31 2.44
C ILE A 95 -4.62 -23.33 1.53
N GLY A 96 -4.47 -24.62 1.86
CA GLY A 96 -4.84 -25.72 0.98
C GLY A 96 -4.14 -25.59 -0.39
N SER A 97 -4.91 -25.66 -1.47
CA SER A 97 -4.41 -25.49 -2.85
C SER A 97 -4.28 -24.04 -3.31
N SER A 98 -4.64 -23.07 -2.46
CA SER A 98 -4.60 -21.63 -2.77
C SER A 98 -3.37 -20.95 -2.18
N TYR A 99 -2.95 -19.84 -2.78
CA TYR A 99 -1.87 -19.01 -2.25
C TYR A 99 -2.19 -17.52 -2.34
N PHE A 100 -1.58 -16.75 -1.44
CA PHE A 100 -1.59 -15.30 -1.47
C PHE A 100 -0.26 -14.74 -1.00
N ILE A 101 0.03 -13.50 -1.39
CA ILE A 101 1.23 -12.80 -0.98
C ILE A 101 0.85 -11.87 0.16
N ASN A 102 1.57 -11.92 1.28
CA ASN A 102 1.54 -10.91 2.32
C ASN A 102 2.69 -9.91 2.12
N TYR A 103 2.45 -8.64 2.40
CA TYR A 103 3.52 -7.63 2.45
C TYR A 103 3.78 -7.18 3.88
N HIS A 104 5.05 -7.08 4.22
CA HIS A 104 5.55 -6.50 5.45
C HIS A 104 6.27 -5.21 5.11
N ILE A 105 5.79 -4.08 5.61
CA ILE A 105 6.30 -2.74 5.29
C ILE A 105 6.96 -2.17 6.53
N TYR A 106 8.23 -1.82 6.42
CA TYR A 106 9.06 -1.37 7.54
C TYR A 106 9.28 0.13 7.39
N ILE A 107 8.73 0.88 8.33
CA ILE A 107 8.92 2.31 8.43
C ILE A 107 9.77 2.54 9.67
N ASN A 108 11.08 2.66 9.45
CA ASN A 108 12.00 3.08 10.49
C ASN A 108 11.85 4.61 10.61
N ASP A 109 11.67 5.12 11.83
CA ASP A 109 11.76 6.53 12.19
C ASP A 109 10.56 7.45 11.89
N TYR A 110 9.37 6.92 11.59
CA TYR A 110 8.17 7.77 11.63
C TYR A 110 7.69 7.88 13.10
N PRO A 111 7.48 9.09 13.65
CA PRO A 111 6.96 9.22 15.00
C PRO A 111 5.60 8.52 15.06
N LEU A 112 5.55 7.43 15.81
CA LEU A 112 4.32 6.76 16.18
C LEU A 112 3.54 7.76 17.02
N ILE A 113 2.65 8.53 16.38
CA ILE A 113 1.65 9.29 17.11
C ILE A 113 0.76 8.23 17.76
N LYS A 114 1.01 8.02 19.06
CA LYS A 114 0.11 7.31 19.98
C LYS A 114 -1.11 8.16 20.25
#